data_AF-A0A7V9BSK4-F1
#
_entry.id   AF-A0A7V9BSK4-F1
#
_cell.length_a   1.000
_cell.length_b   1.000
_cell.length_c   1.000
_cell.angle_alpha   90.00
_cell.angle_beta   90.00
_cell.angle_gamma   90.00
#
_symmetry.space_group_name_H-M   'P 1'
#
loop_
_entity.id
_entity.type
_entity.pdbx_description
1 polymer ?
#
loop_
_entity_poly.entity_id
_entity_poly.type
_entity_poly.pdbx_seq_one_letter_code
_entity_poly.pdbx_strand_id
1 'polypeptide(L)' 'MRAPTVSELAETGYFAVETVVDKSAINTLIPRLKAAGAEDILELPITKIVP' A
#
# COMPACT_ATOMS: atom_id res chain seq x y z
N MET A 1 -2.98 8.86 10.32
CA MET A 1 -3.70 8.83 9.02
C MET A 1 -4.66 7.64 9.06
N ARG A 2 -5.95 7.82 8.73
CA ARG A 2 -7.05 7.03 9.36
C ARG A 2 -7.59 5.84 8.56
N ALA A 3 -7.21 5.63 7.30
CA ALA A 3 -7.55 4.42 6.54
C ALA A 3 -6.69 4.34 5.27
N PRO A 4 -6.46 3.15 4.70
CA PRO A 4 -5.94 3.05 3.34
C PRO A 4 -6.94 3.62 2.33
N THR A 5 -6.43 4.20 1.25
CA THR A 5 -7.22 4.46 0.05
C THR A 5 -7.43 3.12 -0.65
N VAL A 6 -8.67 2.84 -1.06
CA VAL A 6 -9.03 1.64 -1.82
C VAL A 6 -9.81 2.07 -3.05
N SER A 7 -9.26 1.77 -4.23
CA SER A 7 -9.83 2.13 -5.53
C SER A 7 -10.03 0.88 -6.38
N GLU A 8 -11.22 0.70 -6.96
CA GLU A 8 -11.49 -0.38 -7.90
C GLU A 8 -10.71 -0.15 -9.20
N LEU A 9 -10.10 -1.21 -9.74
CA LEU A 9 -9.37 -1.14 -11.02
C LEU A 9 -10.30 -1.44 -12.19
N ALA A 10 -9.81 -1.17 -13.41
CA ALA A 10 -10.55 -1.47 -14.63
C ALA A 10 -10.81 -2.98 -14.79
N GLU A 11 -9.92 -3.81 -14.26
CA GLU A 11 -10.12 -5.25 -14.18
C GLU A 11 -11.04 -5.60 -13.00
N THR A 12 -12.17 -6.24 -13.30
CA THR A 12 -13.16 -6.61 -12.30
C THR A 12 -12.57 -7.52 -11.24
N GLY A 13 -12.79 -7.18 -9.97
CA GLY A 13 -12.28 -7.95 -8.83
C GLY A 13 -10.89 -7.52 -8.36
N TYR A 14 -10.25 -6.57 -9.02
CA TYR A 14 -8.98 -5.98 -8.58
C TYR A 14 -9.16 -4.61 -7.93
N PHE A 15 -8.33 -4.34 -6.93
CA PHE A 15 -8.32 -3.08 -6.19
C PHE A 15 -6.88 -2.58 -6.00
N ALA A 16 -6.68 -1.29 -6.23
CA ALA A 16 -5.48 -0.59 -5.76
C ALA A 16 -5.67 -0.19 -4.30
N VAL A 17 -4.70 -0.54 -3.47
CA VAL A 17 -4.66 -0.17 -2.05
C VAL A 17 -3.42 0.68 -1.80
N GLU A 18 -3.62 1.91 -1.34
CA GLU A 18 -2.54 2.86 -1.05
C GLU A 18 -2.62 3.32 0.41
N THR A 19 -1.50 3.31 1.11
CA THR A 19 -1.46 3.80 2.49
C THR A 19 -0.06 4.25 2.89
N VAL A 20 -0.01 5.11 3.91
CA VAL A 20 1.25 5.58 4.49
C VAL A 20 1.60 4.69 5.67
N VAL A 21 2.82 4.14 5.65
CA VAL A 21 3.33 3.26 6.70
C VAL A 21 4.68 3.76 7.22
N ASP A 22 5.02 3.36 8.44
CA ASP A 22 6.34 3.58 8.98
C ASP A 22 7.40 2.82 8.19
N LYS A 23 8.53 3.48 7.91
CA LYS A 23 9.65 2.88 7.15
C LYS A 23 10.16 1.58 7.78
N SER A 24 10.13 1.48 9.11
CA SER A 24 10.55 0.27 9.83
C SER A 24 9.64 -0.94 9.58
N ALA A 25 8.39 -0.74 9.19
CA ALA A 25 7.42 -1.80 8.98
C ALA A 25 7.51 -2.45 7.58
N ILE A 26 8.18 -1.79 6.62
CA ILE A 26 8.24 -2.19 5.20
C ILE A 26 8.72 -3.64 5.04
N ASN A 27 9.81 -4.01 5.72
CA ASN A 27 10.42 -5.35 5.63
C ASN A 27 9.50 -6.48 6.11
N THR A 28 8.47 -6.16 6.90
CA THR A 28 7.47 -7.14 7.36
C THR A 28 6.18 -7.06 6.56
N LEU A 29 5.79 -5.86 6.13
CA LEU A 29 4.55 -5.64 5.38
C LEU A 29 4.61 -6.20 3.97
N ILE A 30 5.68 -5.92 3.22
CA ILE A 30 5.78 -6.38 1.81
C ILE A 30 5.65 -7.91 1.71
N PRO A 31 6.39 -8.74 2.49
CA PRO A 31 6.21 -10.18 2.45
C PRO A 31 4.80 -10.65 2.82
N ARG A 32 4.17 -10.01 3.82
CA ARG A 32 2.81 -10.35 4.25
C ARG A 32 1.77 -10.04 3.19
N LEU A 33 1.91 -8.90 2.51
CA LEU A 33 1.03 -8.52 1.40
C LEU A 33 1.18 -9.48 0.23
N LYS A 34 2.42 -9.81 -0.17
CA LYS A 34 2.68 -10.83 -1.20
C LYS A 34 2.07 -12.19 -0.84
N ALA A 35 2.23 -12.64 0.40
CA ALA A 35 1.63 -13.88 0.89
C ALA A 35 0.08 -13.86 0.86
N ALA A 36 -0.52 -12.68 0.96
CA ALA A 36 -1.97 -12.48 0.83
C ALA A 36 -2.43 -12.34 -0.63
N GLY A 37 -1.53 -12.44 -1.62
CA GLY A 37 -1.85 -12.32 -3.05
C GLY A 37 -1.74 -10.90 -3.61
N ALA A 38 -1.12 -9.96 -2.89
CA ALA A 38 -0.86 -8.64 -3.45
C ALA A 38 0.26 -8.71 -4.49
N GLU A 39 0.00 -8.09 -5.64
CA GLU A 39 0.91 -7.99 -6.78
C GLU A 39 1.30 -6.51 -7.01
N ASP A 40 2.36 -6.27 -7.80
CA ASP A 40 2.81 -4.93 -8.22
C ASP A 40 2.96 -3.88 -7.10
N ILE A 41 3.55 -4.29 -5.97
CA ILE A 41 3.77 -3.42 -4.80
C ILE A 41 4.84 -2.36 -5.09
N LEU A 42 4.47 -1.08 -4.92
CA LEU A 42 5.37 0.07 -5.01
C LEU A 42 5.55 0.75 -3.65
N GLU A 43 6.79 1.10 -3.30
CA GLU A 43 7.08 2.01 -2.18
C GLU A 43 7.52 3.39 -2.71
N LEU A 44 7.00 4.45 -2.12
CA LEU A 44 7.35 5.83 -2.47
C LEU A 44 7.73 6.59 -1.19
N PRO A 45 8.92 7.22 -1.12
CA PRO A 45 9.30 8.02 0.03
C PRO A 45 8.50 9.33 0.07
N ILE A 46 7.89 9.64 1.22
CA ILE A 46 7.22 10.92 1.43
C ILE A 46 8.27 11.99 1.77
N THR A 47 8.37 13.01 0.93
CA THR A 47 9.33 14.11 1.09
C THR A 47 8.85 15.19 2.05
N LYS A 48 7.53 15.38 2.16
CA LYS A 48 6.91 16.39 3.03
C LYS A 48 5.50 15.97 3.41
N ILE A 49 5.15 16.14 4.69
CA ILE A 49 3.78 16.00 5.19
C ILE A 49 3.30 17.38 5.63
N VAL A 50 2.09 17.75 5.20
CA VAL A 50 1.40 18.97 5.64
C VAL A 50 0.14 18.53 6.40
N PRO A 51 -0.01 18.90 7.69
CA PRO A 51 -1.19 18.56 8.49
C PRO A 51 -2.46 19.30 8.07
#